data_AF-A0A2H3TJC5-F1
#
_entry.id   AF-A0A2H3TJC5-F1
#
_cell.length_a   1.000
_cell.length_b   1.000
_cell.length_c   1.000
_cell.angle_alpha   90.00
_cell.angle_beta   90.00
_cell.angle_gamma   90.00
#
_symmetry.space_group_name_H-M   'P 1'
#
loop_
_entity.id
_entity.type
_entity.pdbx_description
1 polymer ?
#
loop_
_entity_poly.entity_id
_entity_poly.type
_entity_poly.pdbx_seq_one_letter_code
_entity_poly.pdbx_strand_id
1 'polypeptide(L)'
;MPSKAKIQAQLSALGDGIMRLERDIESADSEIRDKNAQRTAVEDVINGPYDQNKKDAAQRQHDDLCRILADLYARQEWRVQEMERLTDLERTLASSLRSAR
;
A
#
# COMPACT_ATOMS: atom_id res chain seq x y z
N MET A 1 -34.26 -8.95 5.18
CA MET A 1 -33.15 -8.72 4.23
C MET A 1 -33.09 -7.23 3.89
N PRO A 2 -31.90 -6.64 3.65
CA PRO A 2 -31.79 -5.29 3.11
C PRO A 2 -32.53 -5.20 1.77
N SER A 3 -33.14 -4.04 1.48
CA SER A 3 -33.84 -3.82 0.21
C SER A 3 -32.84 -3.80 -0.95
N LYS A 4 -33.33 -4.12 -2.16
CA LYS A 4 -32.53 -4.05 -3.40
C LYS A 4 -31.80 -2.71 -3.55
N ALA A 5 -32.51 -1.60 -3.30
CA ALA A 5 -31.95 -0.25 -3.31
C ALA A 5 -30.83 -0.06 -2.27
N LYS A 6 -30.98 -0.62 -1.07
CA LYS A 6 -29.94 -0.56 -0.02
C LYS A 6 -28.68 -1.35 -0.41
N ILE A 7 -28.84 -2.54 -0.99
CA ILE A 7 -27.71 -3.36 -1.47
C ILE A 7 -26.98 -2.63 -2.61
N GLN A 8 -27.72 -1.99 -3.52
CA GLN A 8 -27.13 -1.27 -4.65
C GLN A 8 -26.39 0.00 -4.21
N ALA A 9 -26.90 0.74 -3.22
CA ALA A 9 -26.18 1.85 -2.60
C ALA A 9 -24.89 1.40 -1.90
N GLN A 10 -24.92 0.25 -1.21
CA GLN A 10 -23.72 -0.33 -0.59
C GLN A 10 -22.67 -0.73 -1.61
N LEU A 11 -23.08 -1.35 -2.73
CA LEU A 11 -22.17 -1.69 -3.83
C LEU A 11 -21.51 -0.45 -4.43
N SER A 12 -22.27 0.62 -4.66
CA SER A 12 -21.70 1.88 -5.16
C SER A 12 -20.67 2.47 -4.22
N ALA A 13 -20.99 2.57 -2.92
CA ALA A 13 -20.07 3.10 -1.92
C ALA A 13 -18.80 2.24 -1.77
N LEU A 14 -18.95 0.93 -1.93
CA LEU A 14 -17.83 -0.01 -1.88
C LEU A 14 -16.92 0.14 -3.11
N GLY A 15 -17.50 0.28 -4.31
CA GLY A 15 -16.74 0.57 -5.53
C GLY A 15 -15.90 1.85 -5.42
N ASP A 16 -16.48 2.91 -4.85
CA ASP A 16 -15.74 4.16 -4.58
C ASP A 16 -14.61 3.99 -3.56
N GLY A 17 -14.77 3.05 -2.61
CA GLY A 17 -13.75 2.68 -1.63
C GLY A 17 -12.60 1.91 -2.27
N ILE A 18 -12.93 0.90 -3.09
CA ILE A 18 -11.98 0.10 -3.87
C ILE A 18 -11.13 1.01 -4.77
N MET A 19 -11.76 1.87 -5.59
CA MET A 19 -11.03 2.79 -6.48
C MET A 19 -10.14 3.79 -5.75
N ARG A 20 -10.45 4.15 -4.50
CA ARG A 20 -9.58 4.99 -3.68
C ARG A 20 -8.39 4.18 -3.17
N LEU A 21 -8.64 2.99 -2.64
CA LEU A 21 -7.60 2.12 -2.13
C LEU A 21 -6.63 1.64 -3.23
N GLU A 22 -7.11 1.40 -4.46
CA GLU A 22 -6.26 1.08 -5.61
C GLU A 22 -5.25 2.21 -5.88
N ARG A 23 -5.71 3.46 -5.90
CA ARG A 23 -4.84 4.63 -6.07
C ARG A 23 -3.84 4.79 -4.92
N ASP A 24 -4.28 4.52 -3.69
CA ASP A 24 -3.41 4.58 -2.52
C ASP A 24 -2.32 3.49 -2.56
N ILE A 25 -2.67 2.29 -3.03
CA ILE A 25 -1.74 1.17 -3.27
C ILE A 25 -0.69 1.57 -4.32
N GLU A 26 -1.12 2.10 -5.47
CA GLU A 26 -0.22 2.54 -6.55
C GLU A 26 0.74 3.65 -6.09
N SER A 27 0.21 4.64 -5.37
CA SER A 27 1.02 5.72 -4.80
C SER A 27 2.05 5.20 -3.80
N ALA A 28 1.65 4.26 -2.94
CA ALA A 28 2.54 3.66 -1.94
C ALA A 28 3.62 2.77 -2.59
N ASP A 29 3.30 2.02 -3.65
CA ASP A 29 4.28 1.27 -4.42
C ASP A 29 5.32 2.19 -5.08
N SER A 30 4.88 3.34 -5.60
CA SER A 30 5.80 4.36 -6.13
C SER A 30 6.73 4.88 -5.04
N GLU A 31 6.20 5.23 -3.86
CA GLU A 31 7.00 5.73 -2.74
C GLU A 31 8.02 4.67 -2.27
N ILE A 32 7.60 3.42 -2.11
CA ILE A 32 8.48 2.30 -1.74
C ILE A 32 9.62 2.14 -2.76
N ARG A 33 9.31 2.24 -4.06
CA ARG A 33 10.33 2.16 -5.11
C ARG A 33 11.35 3.29 -4.99
N ASP A 34 10.88 4.52 -4.79
CA ASP A 34 11.75 5.69 -4.64
C ASP A 34 12.64 5.60 -3.39
N LYS A 35 12.10 5.10 -2.28
CA LYS A 35 12.86 4.90 -1.03
C LYS A 35 13.86 3.76 -1.15
N ASN A 36 13.54 2.67 -1.84
CA ASN A 36 14.51 1.61 -2.13
C ASN A 36 15.65 2.13 -3.01
N ALA A 37 15.35 2.92 -4.05
CA ALA A 37 16.38 3.51 -4.90
C ALA A 37 17.32 4.43 -4.10
N GLN A 38 16.77 5.23 -3.19
CA GLN A 38 17.57 6.03 -2.25
C GLN A 38 18.44 5.15 -1.35
N ARG A 39 17.90 4.03 -0.83
CA ARG A 39 18.65 3.10 0.02
C ARG A 39 19.83 2.50 -0.75
N THR A 40 19.62 2.02 -1.97
CA THR A 40 20.69 1.48 -2.82
C THR A 40 21.77 2.53 -3.08
N ALA A 41 21.41 3.77 -3.41
CA ALA A 41 22.38 4.84 -3.62
C ALA A 41 23.22 5.15 -2.37
N VAL A 42 22.63 5.02 -1.18
CA VAL A 42 23.35 5.18 0.10
C VAL A 42 24.25 3.98 0.38
N GLU A 43 23.81 2.75 0.06
CA GLU A 43 24.65 1.53 0.15
C GLU A 43 25.91 1.64 -0.71
N ASP A 44 25.81 2.26 -1.89
CA ASP A 44 26.96 2.52 -2.76
C ASP A 44 27.99 3.45 -2.09
N VAL A 45 27.54 4.43 -1.30
CA VAL A 45 28.43 5.33 -0.54
C VAL A 45 29.11 4.59 0.61
N ILE A 46 28.36 3.74 1.33
CA ILE A 46 28.88 2.95 2.45
C ILE A 46 29.99 1.99 1.96
N ASN A 47 29.73 1.29 0.85
CA ASN A 47 30.63 0.29 0.30
C ASN A 47 31.72 0.87 -0.62
N GLY A 48 31.56 2.12 -1.07
CA GLY A 48 32.47 2.79 -1.99
C GLY A 48 33.77 3.30 -1.35
N PRO A 49 34.67 3.90 -2.16
CA PRO A 49 35.96 4.44 -1.71
C PRO A 49 35.83 5.84 -1.09
N TYR A 50 34.84 6.06 -0.22
CA TYR A 50 34.63 7.32 0.50
C TYR A 50 35.34 7.33 1.86
N ASP A 51 35.58 8.52 2.40
CA ASP A 51 36.11 8.70 3.75
C ASP A 51 35.15 8.18 4.83
N GLN A 52 35.69 7.84 6.01
CA GLN A 52 34.92 7.23 7.10
C GLN A 52 33.76 8.11 7.56
N ASN A 53 33.94 9.44 7.60
CA ASN A 53 32.89 10.35 8.04
C ASN A 53 31.68 10.32 7.09
N LYS A 54 31.92 10.26 5.78
CA LYS A 54 30.85 10.09 4.78
C LYS A 54 30.17 8.74 4.90
N LYS A 55 30.93 7.67 5.14
CA LYS A 55 30.37 6.33 5.37
C LYS A 55 29.50 6.30 6.63
N ASP A 56 29.92 6.92 7.72
CA ASP A 56 29.16 6.97 8.96
C ASP A 56 27.85 7.77 8.79
N ALA A 57 27.91 8.89 8.06
CA ALA A 57 26.71 9.66 7.72
C ALA A 57 25.76 8.86 6.82
N ALA A 58 26.30 8.17 5.81
CA ALA A 58 25.54 7.30 4.92
C ALA A 58 24.90 6.13 5.69
N GLN A 59 25.61 5.52 6.65
CA GLN A 59 25.06 4.44 7.48
C GLN A 59 23.83 4.91 8.27
N ARG A 60 23.87 6.10 8.88
CA ARG A 60 22.69 6.65 9.58
C ARG A 60 21.51 6.86 8.64
N GLN A 61 21.78 7.39 7.45
CA GLN A 61 20.73 7.58 6.44
C GLN A 61 20.17 6.24 5.95
N HIS A 62 21.02 5.22 5.81
CA HIS A 62 20.60 3.86 5.45
C HIS A 62 19.69 3.25 6.51
N ASP A 63 20.04 3.36 7.79
CA ASP A 63 19.26 2.87 8.91
C ASP A 63 17.88 3.55 8.97
N ASP A 64 17.84 4.87 8.77
CA ASP A 64 16.60 5.65 8.69
C ASP A 64 15.71 5.20 7.52
N LEU A 65 16.31 4.99 6.34
CA LEU A 65 15.60 4.49 5.16
C LEU A 65 15.05 3.09 5.39
N CYS A 66 15.79 2.20 6.07
CA CYS A 66 15.32 0.87 6.42
C CYS A 66 14.09 0.93 7.35
N ARG A 67 14.11 1.82 8.34
CA ARG A 67 12.98 2.04 9.25
C ARG A 67 11.74 2.56 8.51
N ILE A 68 11.92 3.53 7.61
CA ILE A 68 10.83 4.07 6.80
C ILE A 68 10.25 2.99 5.88
N LEU A 69 11.10 2.24 5.19
CA LEU A 69 10.67 1.17 4.29
C LEU A 69 9.90 0.07 5.03
N ALA A 70 10.32 -0.30 6.24
CA ALA A 70 9.62 -1.29 7.05
C ALA A 70 8.17 -0.85 7.37
N ASP A 71 7.96 0.40 7.76
CA ASP A 71 6.63 0.97 8.00
C ASP A 71 5.80 1.04 6.71
N LEU A 72 6.40 1.46 5.59
CA LEU A 72 5.72 1.51 4.29
C LEU A 72 5.27 0.12 3.83
N TYR A 73 6.11 -0.90 3.94
CA TYR A 73 5.75 -2.28 3.59
C TYR A 73 4.63 -2.81 4.48
N ALA A 74 4.69 -2.59 5.79
CA ALA A 74 3.63 -3.03 6.70
C ALA A 74 2.28 -2.38 6.37
N ARG A 75 2.27 -1.08 6.05
CA ARG A 75 1.05 -0.40 5.60
C ARG A 75 0.58 -0.89 4.24
N GLN A 76 1.50 -1.21 3.33
CA GLN A 76 1.15 -1.71 2.02
C GLN A 76 0.53 -3.10 2.07
N GLU A 77 1.07 -3.98 2.91
CA GLU A 77 0.47 -5.28 3.20
C GLU A 77 -0.96 -5.13 3.73
N TRP A 78 -1.18 -4.21 4.68
CA TRP A 78 -2.52 -3.91 5.17
C TRP A 78 -3.47 -3.43 4.06
N ARG A 79 -3.01 -2.55 3.16
CA ARG A 79 -3.84 -2.07 2.03
C ARG A 79 -4.24 -3.19 1.09
N VAL A 80 -3.32 -4.11 0.79
CA VAL A 80 -3.60 -5.27 -0.07
C VAL A 80 -4.62 -6.20 0.59
N GLN A 81 -4.45 -6.50 1.89
CA GLN A 81 -5.42 -7.31 2.64
C GLN A 81 -6.81 -6.65 2.68
N GLU A 82 -6.86 -5.34 2.87
CA GLU A 82 -8.12 -4.59 2.87
C GLU A 82 -8.77 -4.58 1.48
N MET A 83 -7.97 -4.52 0.41
CA MET A 83 -8.48 -4.64 -0.97
C MET A 83 -9.18 -5.97 -1.19
N GLU A 84 -8.51 -7.08 -0.83
CA GLU A 84 -9.08 -8.43 -0.94
C GLU A 84 -10.41 -8.53 -0.17
N ARG A 85 -10.42 -8.01 1.07
CA ARG A 85 -11.62 -7.98 1.91
C ARG A 85 -12.77 -7.20 1.26
N LEU A 86 -12.49 -6.04 0.67
CA LEU A 86 -13.49 -5.22 -0.01
C LEU A 86 -14.01 -5.92 -1.27
N THR A 87 -13.14 -6.50 -2.10
CA THR A 87 -13.55 -7.25 -3.29
C THR A 87 -14.45 -8.44 -2.94
N ASP A 88 -14.15 -9.17 -1.87
CA ASP A 88 -15.00 -10.29 -1.43
C ASP A 88 -16.36 -9.83 -0.89
N LEU A 89 -16.39 -8.69 -0.21
CA LEU A 89 -17.64 -8.06 0.20
C LEU A 89 -18.47 -7.62 -1.02
N GLU A 90 -17.83 -7.09 -2.06
CA GLU A 90 -18.48 -6.74 -3.33
C GLU A 90 -19.17 -7.95 -3.95
N ARG A 91 -18.43 -9.06 -4.07
CA ARG A 91 -18.95 -10.32 -4.63
C ARG A 91 -20.16 -10.83 -3.85
N THR A 92 -20.10 -10.76 -2.53
CA THR A 92 -21.17 -11.18 -1.62
C THR A 92 -22.43 -10.31 -1.78
N LEU A 93 -22.25 -8.98 -1.84
CA LEU A 93 -23.36 -8.04 -2.05
C LEU A 93 -23.98 -8.19 -3.44
N ALA A 94 -23.15 -8.37 -4.48
CA ALA A 94 -23.62 -8.60 -5.84
C ALA A 94 -24.44 -9.91 -5.94
N SER A 95 -24.01 -10.97 -5.26
CA SER A 95 -24.77 -12.22 -5.17
C SER A 95 -26.11 -12.04 -4.44
N SER A 96 -26.09 -11.29 -3.34
CA SER A 96 -27.30 -10.94 -2.58
C SER A 96 -28.27 -10.11 -3.42
N LEU A 97 -27.78 -9.17 -4.23
CA LEU A 97 -28.60 -8.36 -5.12
C LEU A 97 -29.29 -9.21 -6.20
N ARG A 98 -28.58 -10.18 -6.78
CA ARG A 98 -29.15 -11.12 -7.77
C ARG A 98 -30.24 -12.00 -7.17
N SER A 99 -30.11 -12.33 -5.89
CA SER A 99 -31.04 -13.20 -5.16
C SER A 99 -32.21 -12.42 -4.54
N ALA A 100 -32.08 -11.09 -4.40
CA ALA A 100 -33.13 -10.22 -3.90
C ALA A 100 -34.21 -10.04 -4.98
N ARG A 101 -35.39 -10.62 -4.73
CA ARG A 101 -36.59 -10.43 -5.55
C ARG A 101 -37.09 -8.99 -5.49
#